data_AF-A0A4S8LBX7-F1
#
_entry.id   AF-A0A4S8LBX7-F1
#
_cell.length_a   1.000
_cell.length_b   1.000
_cell.length_c   1.000
_cell.angle_alpha   90.00
_cell.angle_beta   90.00
_cell.angle_gamma   90.00
#
_symmetry.space_group_name_H-M   'P 1'
#
loop_
_entity.id
_entity.type
_entity.pdbx_description
1 polymer ?
#
loop_
_entity_poly.entity_id
_entity_poly.type
_entity_poly.pdbx_seq_one_letter_code
_entity_poly.pdbx_strand_id
1 'polypeptide(L)'
;ITAFAYTCENIAEKAWAGLNVDKEIADCQYEIICVDPEHLRAPSWIKISDSPKFRKNVIFCCAEEAHVIDEWGLDFRPHFRHIGSFFRGWLPSMKSIFAITATMQPGSPFESVCLSLGFSGPKFHLRAIEKEESTATCT
;
A
#
# COMPACT_ATOMS: atom_id res chain seq x y z
N ILE A 1 -15.86 -11.45 4.26
CA ILE A 1 -14.65 -10.93 3.61
C ILE A 1 -14.89 -10.89 2.11
N THR A 2 -15.42 -9.78 1.60
CA THR A 2 -15.44 -9.43 0.18
C THR A 2 -14.16 -8.67 -0.16
N ALA A 3 -13.54 -9.02 -1.28
CA ALA A 3 -12.29 -8.39 -1.72
C ALA A 3 -12.33 -8.12 -3.22
N PHE A 4 -11.61 -7.07 -3.64
CA PHE A 4 -11.42 -6.75 -5.05
C PHE A 4 -9.97 -6.37 -5.31
N ALA A 5 -9.38 -6.94 -6.36
CA ALA A 5 -8.08 -6.52 -6.86
C ALA A 5 -8.30 -5.51 -7.99
N TYR A 6 -7.95 -4.25 -7.73
CA TYR A 6 -8.01 -3.13 -8.66
C TYR A 6 -6.78 -3.17 -9.58
N THR A 7 -6.81 -4.12 -10.51
CA THR A 7 -5.84 -4.29 -11.59
C THR A 7 -6.46 -3.85 -12.92
N CYS A 8 -5.65 -3.56 -13.93
CA CYS A 8 -6.15 -3.20 -15.27
C CYS A 8 -7.12 -4.26 -15.84
N GLU A 9 -6.83 -5.54 -15.64
CA GLU A 9 -7.64 -6.67 -16.11
C GLU A 9 -9.01 -6.70 -15.43
N ASN A 10 -9.04 -6.71 -14.10
CA ASN A 10 -10.29 -6.82 -13.33
C ASN A 10 -11.20 -5.60 -13.51
N ILE A 11 -10.62 -4.40 -13.68
CA ILE A 11 -11.37 -3.17 -13.99
C ILE A 11 -12.01 -3.29 -15.39
N ALA A 12 -11.27 -3.80 -16.38
CA ALA A 12 -11.77 -3.99 -17.73
C ALA A 12 -12.92 -5.01 -17.76
N GLU A 13 -12.78 -6.13 -17.05
CA GLU A 13 -13.82 -7.15 -16.92
C GLU A 13 -15.12 -6.58 -16.30
N LYS A 14 -15.00 -5.82 -15.21
CA LYS A 14 -16.14 -5.13 -14.58
C LYS A 14 -16.81 -4.14 -15.54
N ALA A 15 -16.00 -3.37 -16.27
CA ALA A 15 -16.51 -2.41 -17.25
C ALA A 15 -17.27 -3.10 -18.39
N TRP A 16 -16.76 -4.24 -18.90
CA TRP A 16 -17.45 -5.03 -19.93
C TRP A 16 -18.76 -5.64 -19.43
N ALA A 17 -18.86 -5.96 -18.14
CA ALA A 17 -20.11 -6.38 -17.50
C ALA A 17 -21.09 -5.20 -17.24
N GLY A 18 -20.75 -3.97 -17.63
CA GLY A 18 -21.58 -2.78 -17.40
C GLY A 18 -21.56 -2.29 -15.94
N LEU A 19 -20.60 -2.75 -15.14
CA LEU A 19 -20.46 -2.38 -13.74
C LEU A 19 -19.52 -1.19 -13.58
N ASN A 20 -19.83 -0.33 -12.60
CA ASN A 20 -18.99 0.81 -12.24
C ASN A 20 -18.22 0.48 -10.95
N VAL A 21 -17.00 -0.04 -11.12
CA VAL A 21 -16.15 -0.46 -10.00
C VAL A 21 -15.80 0.68 -9.04
N ASP A 22 -15.58 1.89 -9.57
CA ASP A 22 -15.29 3.07 -8.74
C ASP A 22 -16.45 3.38 -7.79
N LYS A 23 -17.68 3.22 -8.29
CA LYS A 23 -18.90 3.37 -7.49
C LYS A 23 -19.02 2.25 -6.47
N GLU A 24 -18.82 0.99 -6.85
CA GLU A 24 -18.86 -0.15 -5.92
C GLU A 24 -17.88 0.04 -4.75
N ILE A 25 -16.67 0.52 -5.05
CA ILE A 25 -15.65 0.84 -4.05
C ILE A 25 -16.07 2.02 -3.17
N ALA A 26 -16.51 3.13 -3.77
CA ALA A 26 -16.97 4.31 -3.03
C ALA A 26 -18.18 3.99 -2.13
N ASP A 27 -19.02 3.04 -2.56
CA ASP A 27 -20.15 2.50 -1.82
C ASP A 27 -19.78 1.43 -0.79
N CYS A 28 -18.50 1.15 -0.59
CA CYS A 28 -17.96 0.20 0.39
C CYS A 28 -18.55 -1.21 0.22
N GLN A 29 -18.67 -1.70 -1.03
CA GLN A 29 -19.10 -3.07 -1.32
C GLN A 29 -18.00 -4.12 -1.05
N TYR A 30 -16.76 -3.67 -0.87
CA TYR A 30 -15.59 -4.49 -0.62
C TYR A 30 -14.99 -4.18 0.75
N GLU A 31 -14.66 -5.23 1.52
CA GLU A 31 -13.95 -5.11 2.80
C GLU A 31 -12.44 -4.91 2.59
N ILE A 32 -11.88 -5.47 1.51
CA ILE A 32 -10.46 -5.37 1.14
C ILE A 32 -10.34 -4.94 -0.32
N ILE A 33 -9.45 -3.99 -0.59
CA ILE A 33 -9.14 -3.56 -1.95
C ILE A 33 -7.63 -3.58 -2.12
N CYS A 34 -7.14 -4.46 -2.98
CA CYS A 34 -5.73 -4.49 -3.40
C CYS A 34 -5.60 -3.63 -4.65
N VAL A 35 -4.59 -2.75 -4.72
CA VAL A 35 -4.51 -1.74 -5.77
C VAL A 35 -3.12 -1.75 -6.36
N ASP A 36 -3.03 -1.91 -7.69
CA ASP A 36 -1.74 -1.74 -8.36
C ASP A 36 -1.31 -0.26 -8.26
N PRO A 37 -0.07 0.06 -7.84
CA PRO A 37 0.33 1.43 -7.52
C PRO A 37 0.19 2.45 -8.66
N GLU A 38 0.24 2.01 -9.93
CA GLU A 38 0.00 2.85 -11.11
C GLU A 38 -1.38 3.53 -11.08
N HIS A 39 -2.36 2.95 -10.40
CA HIS A 39 -3.71 3.48 -10.32
C HIS A 39 -3.88 4.57 -9.25
N LEU A 40 -2.98 4.66 -8.26
CA LEU A 40 -3.13 5.58 -7.11
C LEU A 40 -3.14 7.07 -7.49
N ARG A 41 -2.63 7.41 -8.69
CA ARG A 41 -2.64 8.76 -9.24
C ARG A 41 -3.79 9.01 -10.22
N ALA A 42 -4.57 7.99 -10.58
CA ALA A 42 -5.65 8.11 -11.54
C ALA A 42 -6.81 8.95 -10.96
N PRO A 43 -7.55 9.70 -11.80
CA PRO A 43 -8.73 10.46 -11.36
C PRO A 43 -9.78 9.63 -10.61
N SER A 44 -9.90 8.33 -10.91
CA SER A 44 -10.75 7.39 -10.20
C SER A 44 -10.42 7.32 -8.71
N TRP A 45 -9.14 7.13 -8.36
CA TRP A 45 -8.72 7.02 -6.96
C TRP A 45 -8.82 8.33 -6.18
N ILE A 46 -8.65 9.46 -6.87
CA ILE A 46 -8.95 10.78 -6.30
C ILE A 46 -10.43 10.87 -5.92
N LYS A 47 -11.34 10.54 -6.85
CA LYS A 47 -12.79 10.56 -6.58
C LYS A 47 -13.23 9.57 -5.50
N ILE A 48 -12.66 8.36 -5.51
CA ILE A 48 -12.93 7.33 -4.49
C ILE A 48 -12.49 7.85 -3.12
N SER A 49 -11.26 8.37 -3.01
CA SER A 49 -10.70 8.86 -1.74
C SER A 49 -11.38 10.15 -1.22
N ASP A 50 -12.07 10.90 -2.10
CA ASP A 50 -12.91 12.04 -1.73
C ASP A 50 -14.34 11.63 -1.31
N SER A 51 -14.80 10.41 -1.61
CA SER A 51 -16.14 9.94 -1.23
C SER A 51 -16.32 9.98 0.30
N PRO A 52 -17.33 10.70 0.83
CA PRO A 52 -17.57 10.75 2.28
C PRO A 52 -17.80 9.38 2.90
N LYS A 53 -18.47 8.47 2.17
CA LYS A 53 -18.75 7.12 2.63
C LYS A 53 -17.47 6.30 2.71
N PHE A 54 -16.65 6.30 1.66
CA PHE A 54 -15.36 5.63 1.66
C PHE A 54 -14.46 6.15 2.78
N ARG A 55 -14.30 7.47 2.89
CA ARG A 55 -13.49 8.12 3.93
C ARG A 55 -13.90 7.76 5.35
N LYS A 56 -15.20 7.62 5.62
CA LYS A 56 -15.70 7.24 6.94
C LYS A 56 -15.37 5.77 7.30
N ASN A 57 -15.17 4.92 6.30
CA ASN A 57 -15.02 3.46 6.50
C ASN A 57 -13.59 2.94 6.29
N VAL A 58 -12.66 3.73 5.72
CA VAL A 58 -11.25 3.33 5.64
C VAL A 58 -10.59 3.41 7.02
N ILE A 59 -10.27 2.24 7.57
CA ILE A 59 -9.63 2.09 8.89
C ILE A 59 -8.16 1.67 8.81
N PHE A 60 -7.76 0.98 7.72
CA PHE A 60 -6.42 0.45 7.52
C PHE A 60 -5.88 0.74 6.12
N CYS A 61 -4.57 0.92 6.02
CA CYS A 61 -3.84 0.99 4.75
C CYS A 61 -2.56 0.15 4.85
N CYS A 62 -2.32 -0.70 3.85
CA CYS A 62 -1.17 -1.58 3.79
C CYS A 62 -0.28 -1.21 2.60
N ALA A 63 1.02 -1.04 2.83
CA ALA A 63 2.03 -1.13 1.78
C ALA A 63 2.56 -2.57 1.74
N GLU A 64 2.12 -3.36 0.75
CA GLU A 64 2.71 -4.66 0.46
C GLU A 64 4.02 -4.49 -0.33
N GLU A 65 4.96 -5.41 -0.15
CA GLU A 65 6.31 -5.36 -0.70
C GLU A 65 6.97 -3.99 -0.49
N ALA A 66 6.91 -3.53 0.76
CA ALA A 66 7.35 -2.19 1.13
C ALA A 66 8.83 -1.91 0.79
N HIS A 67 9.66 -2.93 0.61
CA HIS A 67 11.02 -2.78 0.11
C HIS A 67 11.08 -2.10 -1.27
N VAL A 68 10.10 -2.33 -2.14
CA VAL A 68 10.02 -1.77 -3.50
C VAL A 68 9.84 -0.24 -3.50
N ILE A 69 9.42 0.36 -2.38
CA ILE A 69 9.34 1.82 -2.25
C ILE A 69 10.74 2.46 -2.38
N ASP A 70 11.79 1.76 -1.94
CA ASP A 70 13.18 2.22 -2.03
C ASP A 70 14.05 1.40 -3.01
N GLU A 71 13.68 0.15 -3.32
CA GLU A 71 14.57 -0.78 -4.03
C GLU A 71 14.91 -0.39 -5.49
N TRP A 72 16.22 -0.51 -5.81
CA TRP A 72 16.87 -0.54 -7.13
C TRP A 72 16.69 0.65 -8.09
N GLY A 73 16.76 1.87 -7.54
CA GLY A 73 16.92 3.08 -8.34
C GLY A 73 15.61 3.64 -8.88
N LEU A 74 15.68 4.80 -9.55
CA LEU A 74 14.49 5.58 -9.94
C LEU A 74 13.56 4.83 -10.92
N ASP A 75 14.00 3.75 -11.55
CA ASP A 75 13.33 3.12 -12.68
C ASP A 75 12.61 1.80 -12.37
N PHE A 76 12.92 1.13 -11.25
CA PHE A 76 12.22 -0.09 -10.88
C PHE A 76 10.91 0.25 -10.16
N ARG A 77 9.78 -0.11 -10.79
CA ARG A 77 8.41 0.08 -10.26
C ARG A 77 8.16 1.49 -9.67
N PRO A 78 8.37 2.57 -10.44
CA PRO A 78 8.38 3.96 -9.93
C PRO A 78 7.10 4.38 -9.21
N HIS A 79 5.96 3.75 -9.53
CA HIS A 79 4.67 4.04 -8.91
C HIS A 79 4.60 3.69 -7.42
N PHE A 80 5.45 2.79 -6.90
CA PHE A 80 5.48 2.47 -5.46
C PHE A 80 5.82 3.71 -4.59
N ARG A 81 6.57 4.67 -5.13
CA ARG A 81 6.87 5.94 -4.46
C ARG A 81 5.62 6.77 -4.16
N HIS A 82 4.52 6.53 -4.85
CA HIS A 82 3.28 7.26 -4.65
C HIS A 82 2.45 6.74 -3.46
N ILE A 83 2.67 5.50 -3.01
CA ILE A 83 1.89 4.86 -1.93
C ILE A 83 1.86 5.74 -0.68
N GLY A 84 3.03 6.16 -0.21
CA GLY A 84 3.17 7.00 0.96
C GLY A 84 2.45 8.34 0.85
N SER A 85 2.64 9.03 -0.28
CA SER A 85 1.95 10.30 -0.57
C SER A 85 0.43 10.13 -0.69
N PHE A 86 -0.03 8.99 -1.23
CA PHE A 86 -1.45 8.68 -1.33
C PHE A 86 -2.05 8.49 0.08
N PHE A 87 -1.41 7.66 0.91
CA PHE A 87 -1.87 7.42 2.28
C PHE A 87 -1.92 8.72 3.09
N ARG A 88 -0.88 9.55 3.05
CA ARG A 88 -0.86 10.78 3.88
C ARG A 88 -1.68 11.92 3.31
N GLY A 89 -1.76 12.05 1.99
CA GLY A 89 -2.40 13.18 1.33
C GLY A 89 -3.91 13.00 1.10
N TRP A 90 -4.33 11.78 0.76
CA TRP A 90 -5.69 11.54 0.26
C TRP A 90 -6.59 10.81 1.25
N LEU A 91 -6.02 10.01 2.16
CA LEU A 91 -6.80 9.22 3.11
C LEU A 91 -6.87 9.87 4.51
N PRO A 92 -7.95 9.64 5.28
CA PRO A 92 -8.17 10.26 6.61
C PRO A 92 -7.02 10.07 7.60
N SER A 93 -6.71 11.04 8.45
CA SER A 93 -5.57 10.95 9.39
C SER A 93 -5.73 9.85 10.46
N MET A 94 -6.96 9.44 10.80
CA MET A 94 -7.22 8.45 11.86
C MET A 94 -6.98 6.99 11.46
N LYS A 95 -6.70 6.71 10.19
CA LYS A 95 -6.42 5.35 9.70
C LYS A 95 -5.09 4.82 10.26
N SER A 96 -5.00 3.51 10.44
CA SER A 96 -3.73 2.85 10.76
C SER A 96 -3.00 2.47 9.47
N ILE A 97 -1.71 2.78 9.40
CA ILE A 97 -0.83 2.40 8.29
C ILE A 97 0.07 1.27 8.77
N PHE A 98 0.17 0.19 7.99
CA PHE A 98 1.16 -0.85 8.19
C PHE A 98 1.85 -1.19 6.88
N ALA A 99 2.99 -1.85 6.98
CA ALA A 99 3.80 -2.27 5.85
C ALA A 99 4.20 -3.72 6.06
N ILE A 100 4.16 -4.50 4.99
CA ILE A 100 4.62 -5.89 4.97
C ILE A 100 5.63 -6.06 3.86
N THR A 101 6.66 -6.84 4.12
CA THR A 101 7.75 -7.09 3.17
C THR A 101 8.46 -8.36 3.58
N ALA A 102 8.84 -9.19 2.60
CA ALA A 102 9.63 -10.40 2.87
C ALA A 102 11.09 -10.06 3.21
N THR A 103 11.65 -9.07 2.51
CA THR A 103 13.03 -8.61 2.66
C THR A 103 13.05 -7.12 2.97
N MET A 104 14.08 -6.66 3.68
CA MET A 104 14.33 -5.23 3.88
C MET A 104 15.81 -5.03 4.16
N GLN A 105 16.48 -4.20 3.36
CA GLN A 105 17.86 -3.82 3.62
C GLN A 105 17.92 -2.82 4.79
N PRO A 106 18.79 -3.04 5.79
CA PRO A 106 18.97 -2.07 6.87
C PRO A 106 19.63 -0.78 6.36
N GLY A 107 19.56 0.29 7.16
CA GLY A 107 20.15 1.59 6.83
C GLY A 107 19.24 2.44 5.95
N SER A 108 19.81 3.14 4.96
CA SER A 108 19.06 4.12 4.16
C SER A 108 17.81 3.57 3.46
N PRO A 109 17.78 2.31 2.97
CA PRO A 109 16.57 1.80 2.35
C PRO A 109 15.40 1.69 3.32
N PHE A 110 15.64 1.10 4.48
CA PHE A 110 14.65 1.04 5.55
C PHE A 110 14.21 2.44 6.01
N GLU A 111 15.15 3.37 6.19
CA GLU A 111 14.84 4.75 6.57
C GLU A 111 13.97 5.46 5.53
N SER A 112 14.26 5.26 4.24
CA SER A 112 13.49 5.80 3.13
C SER A 112 12.05 5.27 3.11
N VAL A 113 11.85 3.98 3.32
CA VAL A 113 10.51 3.38 3.46
C VAL A 113 9.77 3.96 4.66
N CYS A 114 10.45 4.10 5.80
CA CYS A 114 9.87 4.69 7.02
C CYS A 114 9.43 6.14 6.78
N LEU A 115 10.31 6.97 6.21
CA LEU A 115 10.01 8.35 5.84
C LEU A 115 8.86 8.42 4.83
N SER A 116 8.91 7.55 3.81
CA SER A 116 7.91 7.47 2.77
C SER A 116 6.54 7.06 3.30
N LEU A 117 6.43 6.24 4.34
CA LEU A 117 5.14 5.86 4.93
C LEU A 117 4.74 6.70 6.15
N GLY A 118 5.63 7.56 6.64
CA GLY A 118 5.41 8.40 7.82
C GLY A 118 5.67 7.69 9.15
N PHE A 119 6.40 6.57 9.13
CA PHE A 119 6.86 5.88 10.33
C PHE A 119 7.99 6.69 10.96
N SER A 120 7.73 7.29 12.13
CA SER A 120 8.68 8.13 12.84
C SER A 120 8.52 8.03 14.36
N GLY A 121 9.66 8.03 15.07
CA GLY A 121 9.70 8.05 16.54
C GLY A 121 9.06 6.82 17.21
N PRO A 122 8.56 6.92 18.47
CA PRO A 122 7.98 5.79 19.22
C PRO A 122 6.60 5.33 18.69
N LYS A 123 6.20 5.78 17.50
CA LYS A 123 4.83 5.67 16.98
C LYS A 123 4.61 4.48 16.04
N PHE A 124 5.62 3.64 15.82
CA PHE A 124 5.48 2.42 15.03
C PHE A 124 6.19 1.24 15.68
N HIS A 125 5.70 0.05 15.39
CA HIS A 125 6.30 -1.20 15.84
C HIS A 125 6.91 -1.93 14.64
N LEU A 126 8.21 -2.21 14.70
CA LEU A 126 8.88 -3.09 13.76
C LEU A 126 8.88 -4.52 14.33
N ARG A 127 8.43 -5.48 13.53
CA ARG A 127 8.56 -6.92 13.81
C ARG A 127 9.32 -7.54 12.65
N ALA A 128 10.61 -7.80 12.85
CA ALA A 128 11.45 -8.54 11.91
C ALA A 128 11.63 -9.98 12.41
N ILE A 129 11.62 -10.94 11.50
CA ILE A 129 11.95 -12.33 11.78
C ILE A 129 13.35 -12.55 11.23
N GLU A 130 14.35 -12.55 12.12
CA GLU A 130 15.71 -12.94 11.76
C GLU A 130 15.81 -14.46 11.81
N LYS A 131 16.43 -15.08 10.79
CA LYS A 131 16.85 -16.48 10.90
C LYS A 131 18.02 -16.52 11.88
N GLU A 132 17.98 -17.41 12.87
CA GLU A 132 19.19 -17.75 13.64
C GLU A 132 20.28 -18.17 12.65
N GLU A 133 21.39 -17.42 12.62
CA GLU A 133 22.59 -17.86 11.95
C GLU A 133 23.12 -19.08 12.71
N SER A 134 23.02 -20.26 12.09
CA SER A 134 23.83 -21.41 12.48
C SER A 134 25.30 -21.00 12.33
N THR A 135 25.93 -20.66 13.44
CA THR A 135 27.36 -20.38 13.55
C THR A 135 28.13 -21.64 13.17
N ALA A 136 28.50 -21.75 11.89
CA ALA A 136 29.52 -22.70 11.46
C ALA A 136 30.86 -22.20 12.00
N THR A 137 31.25 -22.73 13.15
CA THR A 137 32.63 -22.65 13.63
C THR A 137 33.49 -23.48 12.67
N CYS A 138 34.26 -22.79 11.84
CA CYS A 138 35.35 -23.40 11.10
C CYS A 138 36.51 -23.63 12.08
N THR A 139 36.70 -24.88 12.51
CA THR A 139 37.91 -25.36 13.18
C THR A 139 39.03 -25.58 12.18
#